data_AF-A0A3D3CJE7-F1
#
_entry.id   AF-A0A3D3CJE7-F1
#
_cell.length_a   1.000
_cell.length_b   1.000
_cell.length_c   1.000
_cell.angle_alpha   90.00
_cell.angle_beta   90.00
_cell.angle_gamma   90.00
#
_symmetry.space_group_name_H-M   'P 1'
#
loop_
_entity.id
_entity.type
_entity.pdbx_description
1 polymer ?
#
loop_
_entity_poly.entity_id
_entity_poly.type
_entity_poly.pdbx_seq_one_letter_code
_entity_poly.pdbx_strand_id
1 'polypeptide(L)' 'MHISPAIFREYDIRGVADDDLTDPVVRAIGAAFGTWLRQRGVDKASVGGDVRLSTERITGALVDGLT' A
#
# COMPACT_ATOMS: atom_id res chain seq x y z
N MET A 1 -9.46 -11.66 4.61
CA MET A 1 -9.10 -10.23 4.60
C MET A 1 -10.24 -9.47 3.95
N HIS A 2 -10.74 -8.41 4.59
CA HIS A 2 -11.73 -7.52 4.01
C HIS A 2 -11.03 -6.22 3.61
N ILE A 3 -11.18 -5.80 2.35
CA ILE A 3 -10.68 -4.50 1.87
C ILE A 3 -11.92 -3.63 1.64
N SER A 4 -12.06 -2.55 2.41
CA SER A 4 -13.16 -1.61 2.22
C SER A 4 -13.02 -0.91 0.87
N PRO A 5 -14.02 -0.94 -0.04
CA PRO A 5 -13.94 -0.25 -1.33
C PRO A 5 -13.85 1.27 -1.18
N ALA A 6 -14.31 1.82 -0.04
CA ALA A 6 -14.27 3.25 0.24
C ALA A 6 -12.85 3.82 0.40
N ILE A 7 -11.83 2.95 0.58
CA ILE A 7 -10.44 3.41 0.64
C ILE A 7 -9.93 3.82 -0.74
N PHE A 8 -10.50 3.31 -1.83
CA PHE A 8 -10.10 3.64 -3.19
C PHE A 8 -10.88 4.88 -3.64
N ARG A 9 -10.21 6.03 -3.64
CA ARG A 9 -10.78 7.31 -4.01
C ARG A 9 -10.41 7.67 -5.45
N GLU A 10 -10.91 8.80 -5.92
CA GLU A 10 -10.68 9.27 -7.29
C GLU A 10 -9.19 9.44 -7.63
N TYR A 11 -8.37 9.87 -6.66
CA TYR A 11 -6.97 10.24 -6.91
C TYR A 11 -5.95 9.50 -6.02
N ASP A 12 -6.39 8.81 -4.96
CA ASP A 12 -5.49 8.07 -4.06
C ASP A 12 -6.20 6.94 -3.31
N ILE A 13 -5.41 6.20 -2.53
CA ILE A 13 -5.92 5.23 -1.55
C ILE A 13 -5.81 5.88 -0.16
N ARG A 14 -6.92 5.98 0.56
CA ARG A 14 -6.95 6.65 1.86
C ARG A 14 -8.03 6.09 2.80
N GLY A 15 -7.60 5.65 3.98
CA GLY A 15 -8.45 5.17 5.06
C GLY A 15 -7.84 5.41 6.44
N VAL A 16 -8.52 4.98 7.50
CA VAL A 16 -8.02 4.99 8.87
C VAL A 16 -6.90 3.96 9.01
N ALA A 17 -5.77 4.36 9.62
CA ALA A 17 -4.55 3.57 9.61
C ALA A 17 -4.74 2.14 10.15
N ASP A 18 -5.42 1.99 11.28
CA ASP A 18 -5.49 0.69 11.99
C ASP A 18 -6.76 -0.11 11.66
N ASP A 19 -7.76 0.51 11.01
CA ASP A 19 -9.03 -0.14 10.65
C ASP A 19 -9.09 -0.47 9.15
N ASP A 20 -8.75 0.50 8.30
CA ASP A 20 -8.84 0.38 6.85
C ASP A 20 -7.51 -0.04 6.22
N LEU A 21 -6.39 0.51 6.72
CA LEU A 21 -5.02 0.29 6.20
C LEU A 21 -4.22 -0.67 7.09
N THR A 22 -4.87 -1.77 7.48
CA THR A 22 -4.23 -2.88 8.20
C THR A 22 -3.09 -3.50 7.39
N ASP A 23 -2.13 -4.14 8.06
CA ASP A 23 -0.95 -4.71 7.38
C ASP A 23 -1.30 -5.68 6.24
N PRO A 24 -2.31 -6.58 6.34
CA PRO A 24 -2.71 -7.42 5.22
C PRO A 24 -3.24 -6.61 4.02
N VAL A 25 -4.00 -5.55 4.28
CA VAL A 25 -4.56 -4.68 3.22
C VAL A 25 -3.44 -3.92 2.52
N VAL A 26 -2.51 -3.34 3.27
CA VAL A 26 -1.38 -2.60 2.71
C VAL A 26 -0.43 -3.53 1.94
N ARG A 27 -0.17 -4.75 2.44
CA ARG A 27 0.57 -5.78 1.67
C ARG A 27 -0.11 -6.12 0.35
N ALA A 28 -1.44 -6.29 0.36
CA ALA A 28 -2.19 -6.56 -0.87
C ALA A 28 -2.12 -5.39 -1.87
N ILE A 29 -2.17 -4.14 -1.39
CA ILE A 29 -1.98 -2.95 -2.23
C ILE A 29 -0.57 -2.95 -2.83
N GLY A 30 0.46 -3.24 -2.03
CA GLY A 30 1.84 -3.37 -2.50
C GLY A 30 1.98 -4.42 -3.60
N ALA A 31 1.42 -5.62 -3.40
CA ALA A 31 1.46 -6.71 -4.37
C ALA A 31 0.72 -6.37 -5.67
N ALA A 32 -0.43 -5.69 -5.56
CA ALA A 32 -1.19 -5.23 -6.72
C ALA A 32 -0.40 -4.19 -7.53
N PHE A 33 0.18 -3.19 -6.87
CA PHE A 33 0.99 -2.17 -7.53
C PHE A 33 2.29 -2.74 -8.12
N GLY A 34 2.98 -3.61 -7.38
CA GLY A 34 4.18 -4.32 -7.86
C GLY A 34 3.90 -5.17 -9.09
N THR A 35 2.77 -5.90 -9.10
CA THR A 35 2.31 -6.64 -10.29
C THR A 35 2.07 -5.71 -11.48
N TRP A 36 1.40 -4.58 -11.26
CA TRP A 36 1.12 -3.58 -12.29
C TRP A 36 2.39 -2.95 -12.88
N LEU A 37 3.41 -2.70 -12.04
CA LEU A 37 4.72 -2.21 -12.45
C LEU A 37 5.49 -3.25 -13.27
N ARG A 38 5.56 -4.50 -12.80
CA ARG A 38 6.26 -5.60 -13.52
C ARG A 38 5.67 -5.83 -14.91
N GLN A 39 4.35 -5.74 -15.07
CA GLN A 39 3.67 -5.81 -16.37
C GLN A 39 4.10 -4.70 -17.36
N ARG A 40 4.68 -3.61 -16.84
CA ARG A 40 5.20 -2.47 -17.63
C ARG A 40 6.72 -2.48 -17.74
N GLY A 41 7.38 -3.56 -17.34
CA GLY A 41 8.84 -3.67 -17.36
C GLY A 41 9.54 -2.79 -16.32
N VAL A 42 8.82 -2.33 -15.30
CA VAL A 42 9.39 -1.54 -14.19
C VAL A 42 9.71 -2.49 -13.03
N ASP A 43 10.97 -2.53 -12.62
CA ASP A 43 11.50 -3.42 -11.57
C ASP A 43 11.93 -2.67 -10.30
N LYS A 44 11.84 -1.34 -10.31
CA LYS A 44 12.24 -0.46 -9.19
C LYS A 44 11.17 0.56 -8.89
N ALA A 45 10.88 0.74 -7.60
CA ALA A 45 10.00 1.78 -7.08
C ALA A 45 10.63 2.40 -5.83
N SER A 46 10.47 3.71 -5.68
CA SER A 46 10.82 4.41 -4.44
C SER A 46 9.63 4.37 -3.47
N VAL A 47 9.91 4.13 -2.19
CA VAL A 47 8.91 4.19 -1.12
C VAL A 47 9.28 5.33 -0.18
N GLY A 48 8.32 6.19 0.10
CA GLY A 48 8.46 7.32 1.02
C GLY A 48 7.27 7.37 1.98
N GLY A 49 7.46 8.02 3.12
CA GLY A 49 6.46 8.19 4.17
C GLY A 49 6.46 9.59 4.74
N ASP A 50 5.36 10.00 5.36
CA ASP A 50 5.23 11.28 6.06
C ASP A 50 5.50 11.12 7.57
N VAL A 51 5.26 12.17 8.35
CA VAL A 51 5.54 12.21 9.80
C VAL A 51 4.45 11.56 10.69
N ARG A 52 3.57 10.70 10.14
CA ARG A 52 2.56 9.98 10.94
C ARG A 52 3.18 8.84 11.75
N LEU A 53 2.59 8.57 12.91
CA LEU A 53 2.97 7.43 13.76
C LEU A 53 2.81 6.08 13.03
N SER A 54 1.85 5.99 12.12
CA SER A 54 1.60 4.79 11.32
C SER A 54 2.58 4.61 10.16
N THR A 55 3.43 5.60 9.85
CA THR A 55 4.27 5.59 8.65
C THR A 55 5.19 4.39 8.62
N GLU A 56 5.95 4.14 9.68
CA GLU A 56 6.91 3.03 9.74
C GLU A 56 6.24 1.69 9.45
N ARG A 57 5.11 1.40 10.14
CA ARG A 57 4.29 0.19 9.94
C ARG A 57 3.79 0.08 8.50
N ILE A 58 3.16 1.12 7.97
CA ILE A 58 2.53 1.10 6.64
C ILE A 58 3.61 0.95 5.56
N THR A 59 4.74 1.65 5.66
CA THR A 59 5.83 1.50 4.69
C THR A 59 6.42 0.10 4.71
N GLY A 60 6.60 -0.52 5.89
CA GLY A 60 7.06 -1.89 6.01
C GLY A 60 6.11 -2.87 5.33
N ALA A 61 4.82 -2.81 5.66
CA ALA A 61 3.81 -3.65 5.02
C ALA A 61 3.70 -3.42 3.50
N LEU A 62 3.90 -2.20 3.02
CA LEU A 62 3.89 -1.90 1.59
C LEU A 62 5.09 -2.51 0.87
N VAL A 63 6.29 -2.38 1.46
CA VAL A 63 7.53 -2.97 0.92
C VAL A 63 7.42 -4.49 0.87
N ASP A 64 6.90 -5.13 1.91
CA ASP A 64 6.65 -6.58 1.93
C ASP A 64 5.73 -7.03 0.78
N GLY A 65 4.78 -6.19 0.37
CA GLY A 65 3.92 -6.46 -0.78
C GLY A 65 4.61 -6.24 -2.13
N LEU A 66 5.58 -5.34 -2.21
CA LEU A 66 6.27 -4.98 -3.46
C LEU A 66 7.34 -6.01 -3.87
N THR A 67 7.94 -6.70 -2.91
CA THR A 67 9.00 -7.70 -3.12
C THR A 67 8.42 -9.05 -3.51
#